data_AF-A0A2G0YBP4-F1
#
_entry.id   AF-A0A2G0YBP4-F1
#
_cell.length_a   1.000
_cell.length_b   1.000
_cell.length_c   1.000
_cell.angle_alpha   90.00
_cell.angle_beta   90.00
_cell.angle_gamma   90.00
#
_symmetry.space_group_name_H-M   'P 1'
#
loop_
_entity.id
_entity.type
_entity.pdbx_description
1 polymer ?
#
loop_
_entity_poly.entity_id
_entity_poly.type
_entity_poly.pdbx_seq_one_letter_code
_entity_poly.pdbx_strand_id
1 'polypeptide(L)'
;MNEHHLSLPDEVQTALKIHDEYKQTYLSIRERFEGLRAREEKHRKTAGAAEQQAMLDGATWRKLFRESDGVLTKDIRNFKRQELDSRELALEYACLAGELQPAMELCQIDTYEARERYLSSRETAFALYGDHCLTTSATALFALPEAEAFLKALQRKKLIIQRDIEKDAFYQEATFSDEKKAVSSEEARRLGEALFGFIDRASAALSVDDNAVWQALSIVPRDDFTTGEKELKSPIYRARRRSELNAMIEQHTQTQTS
;
A
#
# COMPACT_ATOMS: atom_id res chain seq x y z
N MET A 1 -32.28 -14.86 14.86
CA MET A 1 -31.48 -15.18 13.67
C MET A 1 -32.36 -14.96 12.46
N ASN A 2 -32.38 -13.74 11.91
CA ASN A 2 -32.97 -13.48 10.60
C ASN A 2 -31.80 -13.27 9.65
N GLU A 3 -31.32 -14.37 9.07
CA GLU A 3 -30.44 -14.33 7.91
C GLU A 3 -31.27 -13.86 6.72
N HIS A 4 -31.45 -12.54 6.59
CA HIS A 4 -31.66 -11.96 5.28
C HIS A 4 -30.34 -12.14 4.50
N HIS A 5 -30.15 -13.33 3.92
CA HIS A 5 -29.24 -13.54 2.81
C HIS A 5 -29.81 -12.81 1.58
N LEU A 6 -29.83 -11.47 1.65
CA LEU A 6 -29.86 -10.65 0.45
C LEU A 6 -28.48 -10.85 -0.18
N SER A 7 -28.45 -11.66 -1.23
CA SER A 7 -27.31 -11.72 -2.14
C SER A 7 -26.87 -10.29 -2.43
N LEU A 8 -25.59 -9.99 -2.22
CA LEU A 8 -25.05 -8.66 -2.46
C LEU A 8 -25.41 -8.20 -3.88
N PRO A 9 -25.67 -6.91 -4.11
CA PRO A 9 -25.88 -6.41 -5.47
C PRO A 9 -24.70 -6.78 -6.38
N ASP A 10 -24.97 -7.04 -7.65
CA ASP A 10 -23.96 -7.47 -8.63
C ASP A 10 -22.76 -6.52 -8.69
N GLU A 11 -23.01 -5.22 -8.57
CA GLU A 11 -21.97 -4.18 -8.55
C GLU A 11 -21.04 -4.33 -7.33
N VAL A 12 -21.59 -4.63 -6.15
CA VAL A 12 -20.84 -4.86 -4.92
C VAL A 12 -20.03 -6.15 -5.02
N GLN A 13 -20.64 -7.24 -5.50
CA GLN A 13 -19.94 -8.51 -5.72
C GLN A 13 -18.76 -8.35 -6.69
N THR A 14 -19.00 -7.64 -7.78
CA THR A 14 -17.99 -7.37 -8.81
C THR A 14 -16.84 -6.56 -8.23
N ALA A 15 -17.14 -5.49 -7.46
CA ALA A 15 -16.10 -4.67 -6.84
C ALA A 15 -15.26 -5.45 -5.82
N LEU A 16 -15.89 -6.29 -4.99
CA LEU A 16 -15.19 -7.15 -4.03
C LEU A 16 -14.29 -8.17 -4.73
N LYS A 17 -14.77 -8.79 -5.82
CA LYS A 17 -13.97 -9.72 -6.62
C LYS A 17 -12.76 -9.03 -7.26
N ILE A 18 -12.94 -7.86 -7.87
CA ILE A 18 -11.85 -7.07 -8.47
C ILE A 18 -10.83 -6.66 -7.39
N HIS A 19 -11.30 -6.26 -6.20
CA HIS A 19 -10.44 -5.99 -5.07
C HIS A 19 -9.58 -7.21 -4.71
N ASP A 20 -10.19 -8.38 -4.57
CA ASP A 20 -9.48 -9.60 -4.19
C ASP A 20 -8.47 -10.03 -5.25
N GLU A 21 -8.82 -9.96 -6.54
CA GLU A 21 -7.91 -10.25 -7.66
C GLU A 21 -6.68 -9.34 -7.66
N TYR A 22 -6.88 -8.02 -7.48
CA TYR A 22 -5.76 -7.08 -7.39
C TYR A 22 -4.95 -7.24 -6.11
N LYS A 23 -5.59 -7.58 -4.98
CA LYS A 23 -4.89 -7.89 -3.72
C LYS A 23 -3.98 -9.11 -3.90
N GLN A 24 -4.47 -10.19 -4.50
CA GLN A 24 -3.66 -11.39 -4.77
C GLN A 24 -2.53 -11.10 -5.75
N THR A 25 -2.80 -10.31 -6.80
CA THR A 25 -1.77 -9.89 -7.76
C THR A 25 -0.66 -9.09 -7.06
N TYR A 26 -1.03 -8.12 -6.23
CA TYR A 26 -0.07 -7.33 -5.44
C TYR A 26 0.77 -8.23 -4.50
N LEU A 27 0.14 -9.14 -3.77
CA LEU A 27 0.84 -10.04 -2.84
C LEU A 27 1.84 -10.96 -3.57
N SER A 28 1.45 -11.52 -4.72
CA SER A 28 2.32 -12.37 -5.52
C SER A 28 3.54 -11.62 -6.06
N ILE A 29 3.35 -10.40 -6.57
CA ILE A 29 4.45 -9.57 -7.07
C ILE A 29 5.37 -9.15 -5.92
N ARG A 30 4.80 -8.80 -4.76
CA ARG A 30 5.56 -8.46 -3.56
C ARG A 30 6.42 -9.63 -3.08
N GLU A 31 5.90 -10.84 -3.02
CA GLU A 31 6.66 -12.04 -2.66
C GLU A 31 7.84 -12.27 -3.63
N ARG A 32 7.61 -12.10 -4.93
CA ARG A 32 8.67 -12.17 -5.94
C ARG A 32 9.76 -11.11 -5.70
N PHE A 33 9.36 -9.88 -5.38
CA PHE A 33 10.29 -8.80 -5.08
C PHE A 33 11.13 -9.09 -3.84
N GLU A 34 10.50 -9.56 -2.75
CA GLU A 34 11.18 -9.99 -1.53
C GLU A 34 12.22 -11.08 -1.83
N GLY A 35 11.87 -12.07 -2.65
CA GLY A 35 12.77 -13.14 -3.08
C GLY A 35 13.97 -12.66 -3.91
N LEU A 36 13.74 -11.76 -4.88
CA LEU A 36 14.81 -11.17 -5.70
C LEU A 36 15.79 -10.36 -4.85
N ARG A 37 15.26 -9.52 -3.97
CA ARG A 37 16.07 -8.70 -3.06
C ARG A 37 16.90 -9.55 -2.10
N ALA A 38 16.31 -10.59 -1.52
CA ALA A 38 17.05 -11.49 -0.62
C ALA A 38 18.23 -12.17 -1.33
N ARG A 39 18.08 -12.49 -2.62
CA ARG A 39 19.15 -13.06 -3.45
C ARG A 39 20.23 -12.04 -3.77
N GLU A 40 19.85 -10.84 -4.22
CA GLU A 40 20.80 -9.75 -4.50
C GLU A 40 21.63 -9.44 -3.25
N GLU A 41 20.96 -9.23 -2.10
CA GLU A 41 21.63 -8.89 -0.84
C GLU A 41 22.56 -10.02 -0.37
N LYS A 42 22.19 -11.28 -0.60
CA LYS A 42 23.06 -12.42 -0.33
C LYS A 42 24.33 -12.36 -1.19
N HIS A 43 24.20 -12.11 -2.49
CA HIS A 43 25.35 -12.00 -3.39
C HIS A 43 26.24 -10.83 -3.00
N ARG A 44 25.65 -9.65 -2.74
CA ARG A 44 26.36 -8.44 -2.30
C ARG A 44 27.13 -8.65 -0.99
N LYS A 45 26.51 -9.28 0.02
CA LYS A 45 27.20 -9.61 1.28
C LYS A 45 28.34 -10.61 1.08
N THR A 46 28.14 -11.60 0.22
CA THR A 46 29.17 -12.62 -0.05
C THR A 46 30.35 -12.01 -0.79
N ALA A 47 30.09 -11.13 -1.77
CA ALA A 47 31.13 -10.36 -2.45
C ALA A 47 31.95 -9.53 -1.46
N GLY A 48 31.28 -8.77 -0.58
CA GLY A 48 31.95 -7.96 0.43
C GLY A 48 32.78 -8.78 1.43
N ALA A 49 32.30 -9.95 1.83
CA ALA A 49 33.05 -10.85 2.71
C ALA A 49 34.30 -11.43 2.02
N ALA A 50 34.16 -11.86 0.76
CA ALA A 50 35.28 -12.36 -0.03
C ALA A 50 36.32 -11.28 -0.33
N GLU A 51 35.88 -10.04 -0.57
CA GLU A 51 36.76 -8.87 -0.75
C GLU A 51 37.55 -8.58 0.53
N GLN A 52 36.90 -8.57 1.69
CA GLN A 52 37.57 -8.39 2.98
C GLN A 52 38.60 -9.49 3.24
N GLN A 53 38.27 -10.75 2.93
CA GLN A 53 39.18 -11.87 3.06
C GLN A 53 40.41 -11.70 2.14
N ALA A 54 40.20 -11.32 0.87
CA ALA A 54 41.28 -11.02 -0.07
C ALA A 54 42.21 -9.91 0.45
N MET A 55 41.65 -8.84 1.04
CA MET A 55 42.44 -7.76 1.63
C MET A 55 43.30 -8.24 2.81
N LEU A 56 42.74 -9.07 3.70
CA LEU A 56 43.45 -9.65 4.85
C LEU A 56 44.58 -10.59 4.43
N ASP A 57 44.29 -11.50 3.50
CA ASP A 57 45.28 -12.46 2.99
C ASP A 57 46.39 -11.74 2.22
N GLY A 58 46.04 -10.75 1.39
CA GLY A 58 47.00 -9.93 0.67
C GLY A 58 47.89 -9.10 1.60
N ALA A 59 47.34 -8.54 2.68
CA ALA A 59 48.12 -7.82 3.69
C ALA A 59 49.09 -8.75 4.42
N THR A 60 48.63 -9.94 4.79
CA THR A 60 49.43 -10.97 5.47
C THR A 60 50.55 -11.48 4.56
N TRP A 61 50.23 -11.79 3.30
CA TRP A 61 51.21 -12.19 2.28
C TRP A 61 52.31 -11.13 2.12
N ARG A 62 51.93 -9.86 1.90
CA ARG A 62 52.89 -8.76 1.71
C ARG A 62 53.78 -8.55 2.93
N LYS A 63 53.24 -8.73 4.13
CA LYS A 63 54.00 -8.66 5.39
C LYS A 63 55.05 -9.78 5.44
N LEU A 64 54.62 -11.04 5.35
CA LEU A 64 55.51 -12.20 5.45
C LEU A 64 56.58 -12.23 4.36
N PHE A 65 56.21 -11.88 3.11
CA PHE A 65 57.14 -11.83 1.98
C PHE A 65 58.27 -10.81 2.19
N ARG A 66 57.97 -9.66 2.83
CA ARG A 66 58.99 -8.65 3.17
C ARG A 66 59.83 -9.07 4.36
N GLU A 67 59.22 -9.67 5.39
CA GLU A 67 59.93 -10.19 6.56
C GLU A 67 60.89 -11.34 6.20
N SER A 68 60.56 -12.11 5.16
CA SER A 68 61.40 -13.19 4.64
C SER A 68 62.38 -12.77 3.55
N ASP A 69 62.57 -11.46 3.34
CA ASP A 69 63.44 -10.89 2.29
C ASP A 69 63.20 -11.51 0.89
N GLY A 70 61.91 -11.71 0.54
CA GLY A 70 61.50 -12.26 -0.74
C GLY A 70 61.52 -13.80 -0.86
N VAL A 71 61.91 -14.54 0.18
CA VAL A 71 61.90 -16.01 0.15
C VAL A 71 60.47 -16.57 0.17
N LEU A 72 60.09 -17.31 -0.88
CA LEU A 72 58.74 -17.89 -1.03
C LEU A 72 58.60 -19.24 -0.29
N THR A 73 58.25 -19.18 0.99
CA THR A 73 57.86 -20.37 1.76
C THR A 73 56.50 -20.92 1.29
N LYS A 74 56.15 -22.12 1.74
CA LYS A 74 54.84 -22.73 1.45
C LYS A 74 53.69 -21.83 1.94
N ASP A 75 53.81 -21.28 3.14
CA ASP A 75 52.76 -20.48 3.76
C ASP A 75 52.59 -19.12 3.06
N ILE A 76 53.70 -18.49 2.65
CA ILE A 76 53.66 -17.25 1.85
C ILE A 76 52.96 -17.49 0.51
N ARG A 77 53.23 -18.62 -0.16
CA ARG A 77 52.52 -19.00 -1.40
C ARG A 77 51.03 -19.30 -1.16
N ASN A 78 50.68 -19.88 -0.01
CA ASN A 78 49.29 -20.17 0.34
C ASN A 78 48.49 -18.87 0.51
N PHE A 79 48.99 -17.89 1.28
CA PHE A 79 48.32 -16.60 1.43
C PHE A 79 48.17 -15.86 0.09
N LYS A 80 49.17 -15.95 -0.79
CA LYS A 80 49.06 -15.37 -2.14
C LYS A 80 47.96 -16.04 -2.96
N ARG A 81 47.84 -17.36 -2.88
CA ARG A 81 46.77 -18.10 -3.56
C ARG A 81 45.39 -17.74 -3.00
N GLN A 82 45.25 -17.72 -1.67
CA GLN A 82 44.00 -17.38 -1.00
C GLN A 82 43.54 -15.94 -1.29
N GLU A 83 44.46 -14.98 -1.39
CA GLU A 83 44.16 -13.61 -1.85
C GLU A 83 43.54 -13.63 -3.25
N LEU A 84 44.13 -14.37 -4.19
CA LEU A 84 43.65 -14.44 -5.57
C LEU A 84 42.30 -15.16 -5.66
N ASP A 85 42.15 -16.30 -4.99
CA ASP A 85 40.90 -17.08 -4.98
C ASP A 85 39.74 -16.25 -4.38
N SER A 86 40.00 -15.55 -3.27
CA SER A 86 38.99 -14.71 -2.60
C SER A 86 38.63 -13.48 -3.45
N ARG A 87 39.60 -12.90 -4.16
CA ARG A 87 39.36 -11.77 -5.06
C ARG A 87 38.51 -12.18 -6.25
N GLU A 88 38.80 -13.32 -6.86
CA GLU A 88 38.00 -13.87 -7.95
C GLU A 88 36.56 -14.13 -7.49
N LEU A 89 36.41 -14.78 -6.33
CA LEU A 89 35.11 -15.05 -5.73
C LEU A 89 34.30 -13.77 -5.45
N ALA A 90 34.98 -12.70 -4.98
CA ALA A 90 34.35 -11.41 -4.75
C ALA A 90 33.82 -10.79 -6.05
N LEU A 91 34.61 -10.86 -7.13
CA LEU A 91 34.22 -10.36 -8.44
C LEU A 91 33.01 -11.12 -8.99
N GLU A 92 33.02 -12.45 -8.96
CA GLU A 92 31.92 -13.27 -9.44
C GLU A 92 30.61 -12.99 -8.68
N TYR A 93 30.66 -12.87 -7.35
CA TYR A 93 29.45 -12.50 -6.59
C TYR A 93 29.00 -11.06 -6.84
N ALA A 94 29.91 -10.13 -7.10
CA ALA A 94 29.56 -8.76 -7.46
C ALA A 94 28.88 -8.71 -8.84
N CYS A 95 29.37 -9.49 -9.81
CA CYS A 95 28.73 -9.65 -11.12
C CYS A 95 27.32 -10.22 -10.98
N LEU A 96 27.15 -11.31 -10.21
CA LEU A 96 25.81 -11.90 -9.96
C LEU A 96 24.85 -10.89 -9.32
N ALA A 97 25.30 -10.09 -8.34
CA ALA A 97 24.47 -9.04 -7.77
C ALA A 97 24.08 -7.99 -8.83
N GLY A 98 25.04 -7.54 -9.64
CA GLY A 98 24.82 -6.59 -10.73
C GLY A 98 23.89 -7.10 -11.82
N GLU A 99 23.90 -8.40 -12.12
CA GLU A 99 22.98 -9.03 -13.07
C GLU A 99 21.55 -9.12 -12.53
N LEU A 100 21.38 -9.34 -11.23
CA LEU A 100 20.07 -9.39 -10.58
C LEU A 100 19.45 -7.99 -10.37
N GLN A 101 20.28 -6.97 -10.21
CA GLN A 101 19.84 -5.61 -9.87
C GLN A 101 18.76 -5.07 -10.83
N PRO A 102 18.88 -5.16 -12.18
CA PRO A 102 17.85 -4.67 -13.08
C PRO A 102 16.50 -5.37 -12.92
N ALA A 103 16.51 -6.70 -12.73
CA ALA A 103 15.29 -7.49 -12.55
C ALA A 103 14.62 -7.18 -11.20
N MET A 104 15.41 -6.92 -10.16
CA MET A 104 14.90 -6.49 -8.86
C MET A 104 14.23 -5.12 -8.95
N GLU A 105 14.87 -4.12 -9.56
CA GLU A 105 14.30 -2.77 -9.74
C GLU A 105 13.04 -2.79 -10.60
N LEU A 106 13.01 -3.62 -11.65
CA LEU A 106 11.80 -3.80 -12.47
C LEU A 106 10.64 -4.34 -11.63
N CYS A 107 10.93 -5.34 -10.78
CA CYS A 107 9.93 -5.92 -9.88
C CYS A 107 9.47 -4.93 -8.80
N GLN A 108 10.33 -3.98 -8.39
CA GLN A 108 9.95 -2.88 -7.49
C GLN A 108 8.93 -1.94 -8.15
N ILE A 109 9.13 -1.58 -9.42
CA ILE A 109 8.17 -0.80 -10.21
C ILE A 109 6.84 -1.56 -10.31
N ASP A 110 6.86 -2.84 -10.66
CA ASP A 110 5.66 -3.69 -10.76
C ASP A 110 4.91 -3.77 -9.42
N THR A 111 5.63 -3.91 -8.31
CA THR A 111 5.07 -3.96 -6.96
C THR A 111 4.34 -2.66 -6.62
N TYR A 112 4.95 -1.52 -6.96
CA TYR A 112 4.34 -0.21 -6.75
C TYR A 112 3.05 -0.05 -7.55
N GLU A 113 3.08 -0.36 -8.85
CA GLU A 113 1.90 -0.23 -9.72
C GLU A 113 0.77 -1.19 -9.32
N ALA A 114 1.09 -2.42 -8.94
CA ALA A 114 0.12 -3.38 -8.42
C ALA A 114 -0.52 -2.87 -7.12
N ARG A 115 0.26 -2.25 -6.24
CA ARG A 115 -0.25 -1.67 -4.99
C ARG A 115 -1.22 -0.52 -5.24
N GLU A 116 -0.93 0.38 -6.16
CA GLU A 116 -1.82 1.50 -6.49
C GLU A 116 -3.16 0.98 -7.06
N ARG A 117 -3.13 -0.03 -7.94
CA ARG A 117 -4.34 -0.67 -8.47
C ARG A 117 -5.17 -1.33 -7.36
N TYR A 118 -4.50 -2.08 -6.47
CA TYR A 118 -5.12 -2.69 -5.30
C TYR A 118 -5.78 -1.65 -4.38
N LEU A 119 -5.09 -0.55 -4.07
CA LEU A 119 -5.67 0.47 -3.18
C LEU A 119 -6.86 1.18 -3.82
N SER A 120 -6.78 1.48 -5.12
CA SER A 120 -7.88 2.08 -5.86
C SER A 120 -9.10 1.16 -5.90
N SER A 121 -8.93 -0.14 -6.18
CA SER A 121 -10.06 -1.08 -6.18
C SER A 121 -10.64 -1.31 -4.78
N ARG A 122 -9.79 -1.28 -3.75
CA ARG A 122 -10.23 -1.33 -2.34
C ARG A 122 -11.14 -0.14 -2.02
N GLU A 123 -10.76 1.08 -2.41
CA GLU A 123 -11.57 2.28 -2.15
C GLU A 123 -12.95 2.19 -2.81
N THR A 124 -13.01 1.71 -4.06
CA THR A 124 -14.27 1.47 -4.75
C THR A 124 -15.12 0.41 -4.03
N ALA A 125 -14.54 -0.74 -3.68
CA ALA A 125 -15.25 -1.80 -3.00
C ALA A 125 -15.73 -1.39 -1.60
N PHE A 126 -14.89 -0.65 -0.86
CA PHE A 126 -15.20 -0.13 0.47
C PHE A 126 -16.38 0.84 0.43
N ALA A 127 -16.40 1.78 -0.52
CA ALA A 127 -17.50 2.72 -0.69
C ALA A 127 -18.80 1.99 -1.06
N LEU A 128 -18.78 1.14 -2.09
CA LEU A 128 -19.98 0.42 -2.55
C LEU A 128 -20.55 -0.51 -1.48
N TYR A 129 -19.69 -1.26 -0.79
CA TYR A 129 -20.13 -2.14 0.30
C TYR A 129 -20.69 -1.34 1.48
N GLY A 130 -20.02 -0.24 1.87
CA GLY A 130 -20.48 0.65 2.93
C GLY A 130 -21.83 1.27 2.65
N ASP A 131 -22.01 1.82 1.44
CA ASP A 131 -23.27 2.40 1.00
C ASP A 131 -24.39 1.36 0.95
N HIS A 132 -24.09 0.14 0.49
CA HIS A 132 -25.05 -0.96 0.51
C HIS A 132 -25.47 -1.34 1.94
N CYS A 133 -24.51 -1.51 2.86
CA CYS A 133 -24.77 -1.83 4.26
C CYS A 133 -25.61 -0.74 4.93
N LEU A 134 -25.25 0.53 4.73
CA LEU A 134 -25.98 1.66 5.28
C LEU A 134 -27.39 1.73 4.72
N THR A 135 -27.55 1.65 3.39
CA THR A 135 -28.85 1.75 2.73
C THR A 135 -29.78 0.61 3.14
N THR A 136 -29.27 -0.62 3.19
CA THR A 136 -30.04 -1.80 3.59
C THR A 136 -30.48 -1.69 5.05
N SER A 137 -29.56 -1.30 5.94
CA SER A 137 -29.86 -1.15 7.37
C SER A 137 -30.82 0.01 7.63
N ALA A 138 -30.64 1.14 6.95
CA ALA A 138 -31.54 2.29 7.06
C ALA A 138 -32.93 1.95 6.53
N THR A 139 -33.03 1.25 5.40
CA THR A 139 -34.32 0.81 4.84
C THR A 139 -35.04 -0.13 5.80
N ALA A 140 -34.33 -1.09 6.38
CA ALA A 140 -34.89 -1.99 7.38
C ALA A 140 -35.33 -1.25 8.65
N LEU A 141 -34.50 -0.31 9.14
CA LEU A 141 -34.83 0.53 10.30
C LEU A 141 -36.09 1.35 10.05
N PHE A 142 -36.21 2.02 8.90
CA PHE A 142 -37.37 2.85 8.55
C PHE A 142 -38.64 2.07 8.23
N ALA A 143 -38.55 0.75 8.02
CA ALA A 143 -39.71 -0.12 7.91
C ALA A 143 -40.34 -0.46 9.28
N LEU A 144 -39.66 -0.19 10.40
CA LEU A 144 -40.17 -0.45 11.73
C LEU A 144 -41.25 0.58 12.15
N PRO A 145 -42.30 0.17 12.89
CA PRO A 145 -43.32 1.10 13.39
C PRO A 145 -42.75 2.22 14.26
N GLU A 146 -41.75 1.93 15.08
CA GLU A 146 -41.07 2.90 15.95
C GLU A 146 -40.36 3.99 15.12
N ALA A 147 -39.88 3.63 13.93
CA ALA A 147 -39.25 4.58 13.03
C ALA A 147 -40.26 5.58 12.45
N GLU A 148 -41.52 5.19 12.24
CA GLU A 148 -42.58 6.11 11.84
C GLU A 148 -42.81 7.20 12.90
N ALA A 149 -42.86 6.81 14.18
CA ALA A 149 -42.99 7.75 15.30
C ALA A 149 -41.79 8.71 15.37
N PHE A 150 -40.58 8.18 15.22
CA PHE A 150 -39.35 8.98 15.16
C PHE A 150 -39.36 9.97 13.99
N LEU A 151 -39.70 9.53 12.78
CA LEU A 151 -39.77 10.38 11.59
C LEU A 151 -40.82 11.50 11.73
N LYS A 152 -41.99 11.20 12.33
CA LYS A 152 -42.99 12.24 12.66
C LYS A 152 -42.45 13.27 13.65
N ALA A 153 -41.72 12.85 14.68
CA ALA A 153 -41.08 13.76 15.63
C ALA A 153 -40.01 14.62 14.95
N LEU A 154 -39.21 14.03 14.04
CA LEU A 154 -38.20 14.73 13.26
C LEU A 154 -38.81 15.79 12.34
N GLN A 155 -39.92 15.47 11.66
CA GLN A 155 -40.67 16.43 10.84
C GLN A 155 -41.20 17.60 11.68
N ARG A 156 -41.73 17.34 12.87
CA ARG A 156 -42.15 18.41 13.80
C ARG A 156 -40.97 19.29 14.22
N LYS A 157 -39.81 18.68 14.51
CA LYS A 157 -38.58 19.44 14.82
C LYS A 157 -38.14 20.32 13.66
N LYS A 158 -38.24 19.83 12.42
CA LYS A 158 -37.96 20.61 11.21
C LYS A 158 -38.85 21.86 11.12
N LEU A 159 -40.15 21.74 11.38
CA LEU A 159 -41.07 22.90 11.39
C LEU A 159 -40.69 23.93 12.47
N ILE A 160 -40.24 23.47 13.63
CA ILE A 160 -39.74 24.37 14.68
C ILE A 160 -38.49 25.11 14.20
N ILE A 161 -37.53 24.39 13.61
CA ILE A 161 -36.31 24.98 13.05
C ILE A 161 -36.64 26.03 11.99
N GLN A 162 -37.54 25.70 11.06
CA GLN A 162 -38.00 26.62 10.01
C GLN A 162 -38.54 27.92 10.59
N ARG A 163 -39.49 27.81 11.52
CA ARG A 163 -40.07 28.96 12.23
C ARG A 163 -39.01 29.77 12.98
N ASP A 164 -38.02 29.11 13.56
CA ASP A 164 -36.96 29.78 14.31
C ASP A 164 -36.01 30.54 13.38
N ILE A 165 -35.71 30.01 12.18
CA ILE A 165 -34.93 30.70 11.14
C ILE A 165 -35.71 31.90 10.60
N GLU A 166 -37.01 31.76 10.33
CA GLU A 166 -37.88 32.86 9.88
C GLU A 166 -37.93 34.04 10.88
N LYS A 167 -37.72 33.76 12.17
CA LYS A 167 -37.70 34.76 13.25
C LYS A 167 -36.31 35.25 13.61
N ASP A 168 -35.27 34.68 13.01
CA ASP A 168 -33.89 35.01 13.29
C ASP A 168 -33.54 36.34 12.61
N ALA A 169 -33.15 37.35 13.41
CA ALA A 169 -32.85 38.70 12.91
C ALA A 169 -31.75 38.68 11.84
N PHE A 170 -30.77 37.77 11.96
CA PHE A 170 -29.72 37.63 10.94
C PHE A 170 -30.33 37.23 9.58
N TYR A 171 -31.25 36.26 9.55
CA TYR A 171 -31.87 35.80 8.32
C TYR A 171 -32.94 36.77 7.78
N GLN A 172 -33.49 37.65 8.62
CA GLN A 172 -34.39 38.73 8.20
C GLN A 172 -33.64 39.92 7.58
N GLU A 173 -32.44 40.21 8.06
CA GLU A 173 -31.67 41.40 7.67
C GLU A 173 -30.58 41.11 6.62
N ALA A 174 -30.10 39.86 6.53
CA ALA A 174 -29.06 39.48 5.59
C ALA A 174 -29.58 39.39 4.15
N THR A 175 -28.81 39.95 3.22
CA THR A 175 -29.07 39.82 1.78
C THR A 175 -28.31 38.60 1.24
N PHE A 176 -29.03 37.52 0.95
CA PHE A 176 -28.46 36.33 0.32
C PHE A 176 -28.60 36.40 -1.19
N SER A 177 -27.63 35.86 -1.93
CA SER A 177 -27.75 35.69 -3.39
C SER A 177 -28.84 34.68 -3.78
N ASP A 178 -29.13 33.73 -2.90
CA ASP A 178 -30.24 32.78 -2.98
C ASP A 178 -30.77 32.48 -1.57
N GLU A 179 -31.81 33.20 -1.17
CA GLU A 179 -32.45 33.08 0.15
C GLU A 179 -32.97 31.67 0.42
N LYS A 180 -33.53 31.00 -0.58
CA LYS A 180 -34.08 29.64 -0.43
C LYS A 180 -32.96 28.64 -0.13
N LYS A 181 -31.82 28.79 -0.79
CA LYS A 181 -30.66 27.95 -0.54
C LYS A 181 -30.04 28.22 0.83
N ALA A 182 -29.96 29.48 1.26
CA ALA A 182 -29.44 29.84 2.58
C ALA A 182 -30.30 29.25 3.71
N VAL A 183 -31.62 29.38 3.63
CA VAL A 183 -32.56 28.84 4.62
C VAL A 183 -32.53 27.31 4.64
N SER A 184 -32.61 26.66 3.48
CA SER A 184 -32.59 25.19 3.40
C SER A 184 -31.26 24.57 3.89
N SER A 185 -30.13 25.25 3.68
CA SER A 185 -28.82 24.81 4.20
C SER A 185 -28.77 24.90 5.72
N GLU A 186 -29.30 25.96 6.31
CA GLU A 186 -29.36 26.13 7.77
C GLU A 186 -30.33 25.14 8.43
N GLU A 187 -31.49 24.89 7.80
CA GLU A 187 -32.40 23.83 8.21
C GLU A 187 -31.69 22.47 8.25
N ALA A 188 -30.98 22.13 7.17
CA ALA A 188 -30.25 20.87 7.07
C ALA A 188 -29.14 20.77 8.12
N ARG A 189 -28.42 21.86 8.39
CA ARG A 189 -27.38 21.91 9.43
C ARG A 189 -27.97 21.65 10.82
N ARG A 190 -28.97 22.42 11.25
CA ARG A 190 -29.57 22.28 12.59
C ARG A 190 -30.27 20.93 12.79
N LEU A 191 -30.91 20.41 11.75
CA LEU A 191 -31.52 19.08 11.79
C LEU A 191 -30.46 17.97 11.84
N GLY A 192 -29.38 18.12 11.05
CA GLY A 192 -28.24 17.23 11.04
C GLY A 192 -27.54 17.17 12.40
N GLU A 193 -27.31 18.30 13.05
CA GLU A 193 -26.73 18.36 14.41
C GLU A 193 -27.56 17.58 15.43
N ALA A 194 -28.89 17.71 15.38
CA ALA A 194 -29.77 16.95 16.26
C ALA A 194 -29.66 15.44 16.00
N LEU A 195 -29.62 15.02 14.72
CA LEU A 195 -29.46 13.62 14.33
C LEU A 195 -28.10 13.05 14.74
N PHE A 196 -27.01 13.76 14.46
CA PHE A 196 -25.66 13.36 14.88
C PHE A 196 -25.55 13.18 16.39
N GLY A 197 -26.15 14.08 17.17
CA GLY A 197 -26.19 13.95 18.63
C GLY A 197 -26.95 12.70 19.14
N PHE A 198 -27.87 12.14 18.37
CA PHE A 198 -28.48 10.84 18.68
C PHE A 198 -27.57 9.68 18.28
N ILE A 199 -26.95 9.77 17.09
CA ILE A 199 -26.02 8.76 16.57
C ILE A 199 -24.83 8.61 17.50
N ASP A 200 -24.16 9.69 17.90
CA ASP A 200 -22.98 9.63 18.77
C ASP A 200 -23.26 8.95 20.11
N ARG A 201 -24.42 9.25 20.71
CA ARG A 201 -24.86 8.62 21.95
C ARG A 201 -25.15 7.13 21.78
N ALA A 202 -25.74 6.73 20.65
CA ALA A 202 -25.99 5.32 20.35
C ALA A 202 -24.69 4.56 20.04
N SER A 203 -23.78 5.19 19.28
CA SER A 203 -22.51 4.60 18.85
C SER A 203 -21.55 4.33 20.00
N ALA A 204 -21.60 5.11 21.08
CA ALA A 204 -20.77 4.91 22.27
C ALA A 204 -20.97 3.53 22.94
N ALA A 205 -22.09 2.85 22.66
CA ALA A 205 -22.40 1.53 23.20
C ALA A 205 -22.06 0.36 22.25
N LEU A 206 -21.57 0.63 21.04
CA LEU A 206 -21.28 -0.40 20.03
C LEU A 206 -19.90 -1.03 20.25
N SER A 207 -19.80 -2.35 20.06
CA SER A 207 -18.52 -3.05 19.96
C SER A 207 -17.97 -2.96 18.53
N VAL A 208 -16.67 -3.29 18.37
CA VAL A 208 -16.02 -3.37 17.06
C VAL A 208 -16.73 -4.42 16.19
N ASP A 209 -16.91 -4.11 14.91
CA ASP A 209 -17.60 -4.94 13.94
C ASP A 209 -16.71 -6.12 13.47
N ASP A 210 -17.21 -7.34 13.62
CA ASP A 210 -16.54 -8.60 13.24
C ASP A 210 -16.85 -9.04 11.79
N ASN A 211 -17.40 -8.15 10.97
CA ASN A 211 -17.78 -8.46 9.60
C ASN A 211 -16.56 -8.88 8.74
N ALA A 212 -16.61 -10.10 8.21
CA ALA A 212 -15.55 -10.68 7.38
C ALA A 212 -15.24 -9.86 6.11
N VAL A 213 -16.22 -9.16 5.53
CA VAL A 213 -15.99 -8.30 4.35
C VAL A 213 -15.18 -7.07 4.73
N TRP A 214 -15.47 -6.43 5.88
CA TRP A 214 -14.68 -5.32 6.39
C TRP A 214 -13.26 -5.74 6.74
N GLN A 215 -13.09 -6.95 7.29
CA GLN A 215 -11.77 -7.53 7.52
C GLN A 215 -11.03 -7.78 6.21
N ALA A 216 -11.70 -8.32 5.18
CA ALA A 216 -11.09 -8.57 3.88
C ALA A 216 -10.61 -7.28 3.18
N LEU A 217 -11.37 -6.19 3.33
CA LEU A 217 -11.07 -4.84 2.83
C LEU A 217 -10.03 -4.07 3.65
N SER A 218 -9.49 -4.67 4.72
CA SER A 218 -8.41 -4.06 5.49
C SER A 218 -7.16 -3.88 4.62
N ILE A 219 -6.47 -2.75 4.85
CA ILE A 219 -5.27 -2.39 4.09
C ILE A 219 -4.15 -3.38 4.44
N VAL A 220 -3.54 -3.98 3.42
CA VAL A 220 -2.28 -4.69 3.59
C VAL A 220 -1.20 -3.67 4.00
N PRO A 221 -0.59 -3.80 5.20
CA PRO A 221 0.43 -2.87 5.66
C PRO A 221 1.57 -2.75 4.65
N ARG A 222 2.16 -1.56 4.56
CA ARG A 222 3.41 -1.39 3.85
C ARG A 222 4.51 -2.11 4.62
N ASP A 223 5.39 -2.77 3.88
CA ASP A 223 6.71 -3.14 4.38
C ASP A 223 7.67 -1.94 4.24
N ASP A 224 8.80 -2.01 4.94
CA ASP A 224 9.91 -1.05 4.83
C ASP A 224 10.52 -1.00 3.41
N PHE A 225 10.09 -1.92 2.54
CA PHE A 225 10.65 -2.14 1.21
C PHE A 225 9.84 -1.48 0.08
N THR A 226 8.54 -1.19 0.33
CA THR A 226 7.66 -0.40 -0.56
C THR A 226 7.65 1.10 -0.21
N THR A 227 8.41 1.50 0.81
CA THR A 227 8.63 2.88 1.21
C THR A 227 9.97 3.37 0.67
N GLY A 228 9.97 4.18 -0.40
CA GLY A 228 11.26 4.69 -0.88
C GLY A 228 11.20 5.78 -1.92
N GLU A 229 10.59 5.54 -3.07
CA GLU A 229 10.90 6.39 -4.22
C GLU A 229 9.75 7.34 -4.52
N LYS A 230 9.90 8.60 -4.10
CA LYS A 230 9.08 9.72 -4.62
C LYS A 230 9.04 9.71 -6.16
N GLU A 231 10.12 9.22 -6.79
CA GLU A 231 10.27 9.05 -8.23
C GLU A 231 9.27 8.04 -8.82
N LEU A 232 8.97 6.95 -8.11
CA LEU A 232 7.98 5.96 -8.55
C LEU A 232 6.56 6.53 -8.62
N LYS A 233 6.27 7.69 -8.02
CA LYS A 233 4.98 8.36 -8.24
C LYS A 233 4.81 8.87 -9.67
N SER A 234 5.91 9.22 -10.35
CA SER A 234 5.89 9.76 -11.71
C SER A 234 5.69 8.63 -12.75
N PRO A 235 4.59 8.64 -13.53
CA PRO A 235 4.39 7.66 -14.60
C PRO A 235 5.47 7.71 -15.69
N ILE A 236 5.97 8.92 -15.99
CA ILE A 236 7.03 9.14 -16.97
C ILE A 236 8.34 8.49 -16.50
N TYR A 237 8.67 8.66 -15.22
CA TYR A 237 9.84 8.03 -14.63
C TYR A 237 9.75 6.50 -14.72
N ARG A 238 8.62 5.91 -14.30
CA ARG A 238 8.42 4.45 -14.34
C ARG A 238 8.56 3.90 -15.77
N ALA A 239 7.95 4.55 -16.75
CA ALA A 239 8.04 4.13 -18.15
C ALA A 239 9.47 4.19 -18.69
N ARG A 240 10.19 5.30 -18.42
CA ARG A 240 11.59 5.46 -18.83
C ARG A 240 12.49 4.42 -18.16
N ARG A 241 12.39 4.29 -16.84
CA ARG A 241 13.21 3.35 -16.06
C ARG A 241 12.94 1.90 -16.47
N ARG A 242 11.69 1.53 -16.70
CA ARG A 242 11.33 0.19 -17.23
C ARG A 242 12.01 -0.09 -18.56
N SER A 243 12.02 0.88 -19.47
CA SER A 243 12.70 0.75 -20.77
C SER A 243 14.22 0.56 -20.60
N GLU A 244 14.85 1.34 -19.73
CA GLU A 244 16.29 1.22 -19.40
C GLU A 244 16.61 -0.17 -18.82
N LEU A 245 15.82 -0.64 -17.84
CA LEU A 245 16.02 -1.91 -17.16
C LEU A 245 15.84 -3.11 -18.09
N ASN A 246 14.83 -3.08 -18.97
CA ASN A 246 14.65 -4.14 -19.97
C ASN A 246 15.84 -4.23 -20.93
N ALA A 247 16.36 -3.09 -21.39
CA ALA A 247 17.54 -3.08 -22.25
C ALA A 247 18.78 -3.66 -21.55
N MET A 248 18.96 -3.38 -20.25
CA MET A 248 20.04 -3.98 -19.45
C MET A 248 19.89 -5.50 -19.32
N ILE A 249 18.68 -6.00 -19.07
CA ILE A 249 18.39 -7.43 -18.97
C ILE A 249 18.67 -8.15 -20.29
N GLU A 250 18.26 -7.56 -21.42
CA GLU A 250 18.52 -8.11 -22.76
C GLU A 250 20.03 -8.19 -23.06
N GLN A 251 20.78 -7.16 -22.71
CA GLN A 251 22.24 -7.12 -22.89
C GLN A 251 22.95 -8.21 -22.05
N HIS A 252 22.54 -8.40 -20.79
CA HIS A 252 23.10 -9.46 -19.94
C HIS A 252 22.79 -10.85 -20.52
N THR A 253 21.57 -11.06 -21.01
CA THR A 253 21.15 -12.34 -21.61
C THR A 253 21.98 -12.67 -22.86
N GLN A 254 22.23 -11.69 -23.74
CA GLN A 254 23.05 -11.88 -24.94
C GLN A 254 24.52 -12.19 -24.63
N THR A 255 25.05 -11.58 -23.56
CA THR A 255 26.43 -11.78 -23.11
C THR A 255 26.64 -13.18 -22.51
N GLN A 256 25.61 -13.77 -21.90
CA GLN A 256 25.67 -15.13 -21.34
C GLN A 256 25.50 -16.25 -22.40
N THR A 257 24.94 -15.94 -23.57
CA THR A 257 24.71 -16.90 -24.65
C THR A 257 25.76 -16.90 -25.77
N SER A 258 26.72 -15.96 -25.73
CA SER A 258 27.80 -15.79 -26.71
C SER A 258 29.12 -16.38 -26.20
#